data_AF-A0A132GTI6-F1
#
_entry.id   AF-A0A132GTI6-F1
#
_cell.length_a   1.000
_cell.length_b   1.000
_cell.length_c   1.000
_cell.angle_alpha   90.00
_cell.angle_beta   90.00
_cell.angle_gamma   90.00
#
_symmetry.space_group_name_H-M   'P 1'
#
loop_
_entity.id
_entity.type
_entity.pdbx_description
1 polymer ?
#
loop_
_entity_poly.entity_id
_entity_poly.type
_entity_poly.pdbx_seq_one_letter_code
_entity_poly.pdbx_strand_id
1 'polypeptide(L)'
;MCAAILTICGVIALPSCSNNDDAVKPDTSVLDNWQAGKTVTKEIVDAFGGIDKCFATEPIPDGVWACMQGKTYKENPYIGRDDLRHIRALHWDYDNQMHVGEMIVNKQIADRVATILRHLFDAKYPIQRMLLPDVYDADDETQMRDNNSSCFCYRA
;
A
#
# COMPACT_ATOMS: atom_id res chain seq x y z
N MET A 1 58.68 -56.68 -22.18
CA MET A 1 58.69 -57.01 -20.74
C MET A 1 57.89 -55.92 -20.03
N CYS A 2 56.64 -56.25 -19.64
CA CYS A 2 56.13 -56.27 -18.25
C CYS A 2 56.08 -54.90 -17.57
N ALA A 3 55.03 -54.44 -16.89
CA ALA A 3 53.69 -54.97 -16.58
C ALA A 3 52.83 -53.78 -16.07
N ALA A 4 51.51 -53.98 -16.06
CA ALA A 4 50.47 -53.07 -15.57
C ALA A 4 50.56 -52.75 -14.06
N ILE A 5 49.88 -51.67 -13.62
CA ILE A 5 48.98 -51.65 -12.45
C ILE A 5 48.02 -50.43 -12.55
N LEU A 6 46.74 -50.77 -12.51
CA LEU A 6 45.53 -49.99 -12.15
C LEU A 6 45.82 -48.88 -11.11
N THR A 7 45.15 -47.73 -11.08
CA THR A 7 43.96 -47.53 -10.20
C THR A 7 43.51 -46.05 -10.19
N ILE A 8 42.22 -45.86 -10.45
CA ILE A 8 41.27 -44.80 -10.03
C ILE A 8 41.38 -43.38 -10.62
N CYS A 9 40.43 -43.16 -11.52
CA CYS A 9 39.84 -41.90 -11.97
C CYS A 9 39.32 -41.09 -10.77
N GLY A 10 40.01 -40.01 -10.41
CA GLY A 10 39.52 -38.99 -9.47
C GLY A 10 38.86 -37.86 -10.23
N VAL A 11 37.63 -38.07 -10.72
CA VAL A 11 36.79 -36.97 -11.20
C VAL A 11 36.28 -36.25 -9.95
N ILE A 12 36.84 -35.07 -9.67
CA ILE A 12 36.26 -34.13 -8.72
C ILE A 12 34.97 -33.62 -9.38
N ALA A 13 33.85 -34.26 -9.08
CA ALA A 13 32.55 -33.72 -9.39
C ALA A 13 32.36 -32.48 -8.53
N LEU A 14 32.37 -31.29 -9.16
CA LEU A 14 31.78 -30.11 -8.54
C LEU A 14 30.32 -30.45 -8.23
N PRO A 15 29.82 -30.18 -7.01
CA PRO A 15 28.39 -30.26 -6.77
C PRO A 15 27.75 -29.20 -7.66
N SER A 16 27.05 -29.64 -8.70
CA SER A 16 26.06 -28.81 -9.37
C SER A 16 25.01 -28.50 -8.31
N CYS A 17 25.08 -27.32 -7.70
CA CYS A 17 23.94 -26.76 -6.98
C CYS A 17 22.81 -26.64 -7.99
N SER A 18 21.84 -27.56 -7.92
CA SER A 18 20.53 -27.34 -8.52
C SER A 18 19.94 -26.11 -7.85
N ASN A 19 20.06 -24.96 -8.52
CA ASN A 19 19.22 -23.82 -8.22
C ASN A 19 17.80 -24.20 -8.65
N ASN A 20 17.00 -24.64 -7.68
CA ASN A 20 15.55 -24.58 -7.83
C ASN A 20 15.16 -23.10 -7.70
N ASP A 21 15.34 -22.35 -8.78
CA ASP A 21 14.85 -20.98 -8.92
C ASP A 21 13.35 -20.99 -9.24
N ASP A 22 12.54 -21.60 -8.36
CA ASP A 22 11.13 -21.26 -8.28
C ASP A 22 11.04 -19.97 -7.48
N ALA A 23 11.38 -18.84 -8.12
CA ALA A 23 11.18 -17.53 -7.55
C ALA A 23 9.70 -17.36 -7.21
N VAL A 24 9.36 -17.49 -5.92
CA VAL A 24 8.01 -17.25 -5.41
C VAL A 24 7.65 -15.82 -5.79
N LYS A 25 6.64 -15.67 -6.66
CA LYS A 25 6.15 -14.35 -7.06
C LYS A 25 5.71 -13.59 -5.80
N PRO A 26 6.06 -12.30 -5.67
CA PRO A 26 5.58 -11.48 -4.56
C PRO A 26 4.05 -11.51 -4.48
N ASP A 27 3.50 -11.71 -3.28
CA ASP A 27 2.06 -11.67 -3.05
C ASP A 27 1.57 -10.21 -3.10
N THR A 28 0.76 -9.89 -4.11
CA THR A 28 0.19 -8.55 -4.33
C THR A 28 -1.16 -8.36 -3.64
N SER A 29 -1.67 -9.35 -2.90
CA SER A 29 -3.02 -9.32 -2.29
C SER A 29 -3.26 -8.11 -1.37
N VAL A 30 -2.21 -7.55 -0.79
CA VAL A 30 -2.24 -6.32 0.03
C VAL A 30 -2.63 -5.10 -0.82
N LEU A 31 -2.09 -4.97 -2.04
CA LEU A 31 -2.39 -3.86 -2.96
C LEU A 31 -3.63 -4.14 -3.81
N ASP A 32 -3.87 -5.40 -4.21
CA ASP A 32 -5.04 -5.79 -4.99
C ASP A 32 -6.35 -5.52 -4.22
N ASN A 33 -6.35 -5.76 -2.90
CA ASN A 33 -7.48 -5.48 -2.03
C ASN A 33 -7.36 -4.14 -1.29
N TRP A 34 -6.34 -3.34 -1.61
CA TRP A 34 -6.02 -2.06 -0.98
C TRP A 34 -6.14 -2.05 0.56
N GLN A 35 -5.38 -2.94 1.21
CA GLN A 35 -5.43 -3.10 2.67
C GLN A 35 -4.65 -1.99 3.37
N ALA A 36 -5.31 -0.86 3.64
CA ALA A 36 -4.68 0.29 4.28
C ALA A 36 -4.09 -0.06 5.67
N GLY A 37 -2.95 0.57 6.00
CA GLY A 37 -2.18 0.33 7.22
C GLY A 37 -1.28 -0.90 7.18
N LYS A 38 -1.27 -1.66 6.08
CA LYS A 38 -0.30 -2.74 5.86
C LYS A 38 0.98 -2.20 5.24
N THR A 39 2.10 -2.82 5.61
CA THR A 39 3.40 -2.56 5.01
C THR A 39 3.54 -3.31 3.68
N VAL A 40 4.29 -2.71 2.75
CA VAL A 40 4.64 -3.31 1.47
C VAL A 40 6.12 -3.15 1.17
N THR A 41 6.69 -4.09 0.42
CA THR A 41 8.08 -3.99 -0.05
C THR A 41 8.12 -3.51 -1.49
N LYS A 42 9.31 -3.14 -1.96
CA LYS A 42 9.50 -2.70 -3.35
C LYS A 42 9.13 -3.80 -4.34
N GLU A 43 9.44 -5.05 -4.02
CA GLU A 43 9.15 -6.21 -4.86
C GLU A 43 7.64 -6.39 -5.05
N ILE A 44 6.83 -6.17 -4.00
CA ILE A 44 5.36 -6.20 -4.06
C ILE A 44 4.85 -5.05 -4.94
N VAL A 45 5.39 -3.85 -4.78
CA VAL A 45 4.99 -2.67 -5.58
C VAL A 45 5.34 -2.85 -7.06
N ASP A 46 6.53 -3.36 -7.35
CA ASP A 46 6.97 -3.64 -8.72
C ASP A 46 6.08 -4.74 -9.35
N ALA A 47 5.75 -5.80 -8.60
CA ALA A 47 4.85 -6.87 -9.05
C ALA A 47 3.40 -6.40 -9.29
N PHE A 48 2.89 -5.43 -8.51
CA PHE A 48 1.58 -4.82 -8.70
C PHE A 48 1.49 -3.96 -9.98
N GLY A 49 2.64 -3.63 -10.57
CA GLY A 49 2.75 -2.88 -11.82
C GLY A 49 3.37 -1.49 -11.66
N GLY A 50 4.17 -1.30 -10.60
CA GLY A 50 5.00 -0.13 -10.38
C GLY A 50 4.36 0.92 -9.48
N ILE A 51 5.23 1.79 -8.95
CA ILE A 51 4.86 2.79 -7.95
C ILE A 51 3.75 3.75 -8.40
N ASP A 52 3.70 4.11 -9.70
CA ASP A 52 2.70 5.02 -10.24
C ASP A 52 1.27 4.50 -10.10
N LYS A 53 1.07 3.17 -10.16
CA LYS A 53 -0.26 2.57 -9.98
C LYS A 53 -0.78 2.65 -8.55
N CYS A 54 0.10 2.89 -7.59
CA CYS A 54 -0.28 3.00 -6.18
C CYS A 54 -0.74 4.42 -5.80
N PHE A 55 -0.74 5.37 -6.74
CA PHE A 55 -1.26 6.73 -6.53
C PHE A 55 -2.41 6.97 -7.50
N ALA A 56 -3.64 6.81 -7.01
CA ALA A 56 -4.84 6.86 -7.83
C ALA A 56 -6.00 7.55 -7.12
N THR A 57 -6.91 8.11 -7.92
CA THR A 57 -8.19 8.65 -7.47
C THR A 57 -9.32 7.84 -8.11
N GLU A 58 -10.33 7.48 -7.33
CA GLU A 58 -11.45 6.67 -7.82
C GLU A 58 -12.78 7.06 -7.13
N PRO A 59 -13.93 6.71 -7.72
CA PRO A 59 -15.20 6.75 -7.01
C PRO A 59 -15.11 5.96 -5.70
N ILE A 60 -15.80 6.41 -4.65
CA ILE A 60 -15.78 5.70 -3.36
C ILE A 60 -16.29 4.27 -3.57
N PRO A 61 -15.53 3.22 -3.22
CA PRO A 61 -16.02 1.83 -3.28
C PRO A 61 -17.25 1.61 -2.40
N ASP A 62 -18.16 0.69 -2.76
CA ASP A 62 -19.39 0.46 -1.99
C ASP A 62 -19.13 0.05 -0.53
N GLY A 63 -18.12 -0.79 -0.29
CA GLY A 63 -17.73 -1.19 1.06
C GLY A 63 -17.27 0.00 1.91
N VAL A 64 -16.43 0.87 1.33
CA VAL A 64 -15.98 2.11 1.99
C VAL A 64 -17.17 3.03 2.26
N TRP A 65 -18.04 3.23 1.27
CA TRP A 65 -19.24 4.06 1.42
C TRP A 65 -20.16 3.57 2.54
N ALA A 66 -20.35 2.25 2.65
CA ALA A 66 -21.12 1.64 3.72
C ALA A 66 -20.49 1.87 5.10
N CYS A 67 -19.15 1.77 5.22
CA CYS A 67 -18.44 2.05 6.46
C CYS A 67 -18.54 3.51 6.91
N MET A 68 -18.65 4.46 5.97
CA MET A 68 -18.76 5.90 6.26
C MET A 68 -20.10 6.31 6.88
N GLN A 69 -21.17 5.53 6.67
CA GLN A 69 -22.53 5.93 7.03
C GLN A 69 -22.70 6.08 8.54
N GLY A 70 -23.22 7.23 8.97
CA GLY A 70 -23.46 7.56 10.37
C GLY A 70 -22.20 7.97 11.15
N LYS A 71 -21.02 7.80 10.55
CA LYS A 71 -19.70 8.15 11.10
C LYS A 71 -19.18 9.43 10.44
N THR A 72 -18.21 9.30 9.53
CA THR A 72 -17.60 10.43 8.80
C THR A 72 -18.56 11.03 7.78
N TYR A 73 -19.59 10.30 7.34
CA TYR A 73 -20.66 10.81 6.51
C TYR A 73 -22.01 10.73 7.24
N LYS A 74 -22.74 11.83 7.23
CA LYS A 74 -24.13 11.92 7.67
C LYS A 74 -24.92 12.57 6.55
N GLU A 75 -26.13 12.07 6.30
CA GLU A 75 -26.99 12.60 5.24
C GLU A 75 -27.17 14.11 5.40
N ASN A 76 -26.89 14.85 4.34
CA ASN A 76 -26.87 16.32 4.36
C ASN A 76 -27.11 16.86 2.93
N PRO A 77 -27.59 18.11 2.78
CA PRO A 77 -27.91 18.68 1.47
C PRO A 77 -26.70 19.26 0.71
N TYR A 78 -25.48 19.21 1.28
CA TYR A 78 -24.33 19.96 0.77
C TYR A 78 -23.30 19.10 0.05
N ILE A 79 -23.09 17.86 0.50
CA ILE A 79 -22.05 16.96 0.01
C ILE A 79 -22.68 15.60 -0.19
N GLY A 80 -22.68 15.11 -1.43
CA GLY A 80 -23.07 13.74 -1.76
C GLY A 80 -21.87 12.82 -2.01
N ARG A 81 -22.13 11.51 -2.16
CA ARG A 81 -21.12 10.50 -2.53
C ARG A 81 -20.32 10.90 -3.77
N ASP A 82 -21.00 11.44 -4.78
CA ASP A 82 -20.40 11.81 -6.06
C ASP A 82 -19.51 13.06 -5.98
N ASP A 83 -19.57 13.82 -4.87
CA ASP A 83 -18.68 14.95 -4.59
C ASP A 83 -17.38 14.52 -3.95
N LEU A 84 -17.25 13.24 -3.60
CA LEU A 84 -16.09 12.69 -2.92
C LEU A 84 -15.34 11.69 -3.80
N ARG A 85 -14.06 11.52 -3.53
CA ARG A 85 -13.19 10.54 -4.17
C ARG A 85 -12.37 9.81 -3.12
N HIS A 86 -12.16 8.53 -3.39
CA HIS A 86 -11.22 7.69 -2.67
C HIS A 86 -9.84 7.84 -3.30
N ILE A 87 -8.87 8.22 -2.49
CA ILE A 87 -7.47 8.30 -2.87
C ILE A 87 -6.77 7.06 -2.34
N ARG A 88 -6.04 6.42 -3.24
CA ARG A 88 -5.08 5.37 -2.96
C ARG A 88 -3.69 5.99 -3.07
N ALA A 89 -2.86 5.87 -2.03
CA ALA A 89 -1.48 6.34 -2.00
C ALA A 89 -0.59 5.42 -1.15
N LEU A 90 0.69 5.30 -1.49
CA LEU A 90 1.68 4.80 -0.52
C LEU A 90 2.26 5.96 0.29
N HIS A 91 2.74 5.68 1.49
CA HIS A 91 3.49 6.64 2.31
C HIS A 91 4.64 5.96 3.05
N TRP A 92 5.60 6.76 3.49
CA TRP A 92 6.67 6.33 4.40
C TRP A 92 6.28 6.67 5.83
N ASP A 93 6.48 5.76 6.77
CA ASP A 93 6.39 6.09 8.19
C ASP A 93 7.72 6.67 8.72
N TYR A 94 7.78 6.92 10.03
CA TYR A 94 8.98 7.45 10.69
C TYR A 94 10.15 6.45 10.74
N ASP A 95 9.87 5.15 10.56
CA ASP A 95 10.85 4.07 10.50
C ASP A 95 11.32 3.77 9.07
N ASN A 96 10.89 4.58 8.08
CA ASN A 96 11.14 4.39 6.65
C ASN A 96 10.59 3.06 6.10
N GLN A 97 9.43 2.63 6.57
CA GLN A 97 8.66 1.53 5.98
C GLN A 97 7.59 2.08 5.03
N MET A 98 7.37 1.42 3.88
CA MET A 98 6.27 1.79 2.99
C MET A 98 4.96 1.18 3.50
N HIS A 99 3.93 2.01 3.60
CA HIS A 99 2.59 1.62 4.00
C HIS A 99 1.57 1.94 2.91
N VAL A 100 0.56 1.10 2.83
CA VAL A 100 -0.65 1.37 2.04
C VAL A 100 -1.50 2.38 2.80
N GLY A 101 -1.80 3.51 2.16
CA GLY A 101 -2.65 4.56 2.70
C GLY A 101 -3.91 4.78 1.87
N GLU A 102 -4.93 5.32 2.51
CA GLU A 102 -6.16 5.74 1.87
C GLU A 102 -6.70 7.05 2.45
N MET A 103 -7.42 7.82 1.62
CA MET A 103 -8.00 9.08 2.04
C MET A 103 -9.27 9.41 1.24
N ILE A 104 -10.31 9.92 1.91
CA ILE A 104 -11.48 10.49 1.23
C ILE A 104 -11.30 12.00 1.14
N VAL A 105 -11.49 12.56 -0.07
CA VAL A 105 -11.40 14.00 -0.33
C VAL A 105 -12.49 14.47 -1.27
N ASN A 106 -12.69 15.79 -1.37
CA ASN A 106 -13.59 16.36 -2.38
C ASN A 106 -13.02 16.16 -3.80
N LYS A 107 -13.89 15.79 -4.77
CA LYS A 107 -13.52 15.54 -6.16
C LYS A 107 -12.79 16.70 -6.84
N GLN A 108 -13.05 17.95 -6.43
CA GLN A 108 -12.44 19.13 -7.03
C GLN A 108 -10.93 19.23 -6.77
N ILE A 109 -10.44 18.54 -5.72
CA ILE A 109 -9.01 18.57 -5.34
C ILE A 109 -8.36 17.20 -5.37
N ALA A 110 -9.09 16.14 -5.71
CA ALA A 110 -8.61 14.75 -5.59
C ALA A 110 -7.30 14.50 -6.32
N ASP A 111 -7.22 14.85 -7.61
CA ASP A 111 -6.02 14.59 -8.42
C ASP A 111 -4.81 15.41 -7.94
N ARG A 112 -5.06 16.63 -7.44
CA ARG A 112 -4.02 17.48 -6.85
C ARG A 112 -3.48 16.87 -5.57
N VAL A 113 -4.36 16.34 -4.71
CA VAL A 113 -3.95 15.67 -3.47
C VAL A 113 -3.17 14.40 -3.77
N ALA A 114 -3.62 13.55 -4.71
CA ALA A 114 -2.87 12.36 -5.11
C ALA A 114 -1.47 12.71 -5.66
N THR A 115 -1.37 13.78 -6.45
CA THR A 115 -0.08 14.31 -6.95
C THR A 115 0.83 14.78 -5.81
N ILE A 116 0.28 15.50 -4.83
CA ILE A 116 1.03 15.95 -3.65
C ILE A 116 1.52 14.74 -2.85
N LEU A 117 0.67 13.76 -2.59
CA LEU A 117 1.05 12.54 -1.88
C LEU A 117 2.16 11.79 -2.62
N ARG A 118 2.14 11.76 -3.95
CA ARG A 118 3.24 11.21 -4.73
C ARG A 118 4.55 12.00 -4.53
N HIS A 119 4.51 13.32 -4.62
CA HIS A 119 5.70 14.14 -4.37
C HIS A 119 6.25 13.96 -2.94
N LEU A 120 5.37 13.85 -1.94
CA LEU A 120 5.77 13.57 -0.56
C LEU A 120 6.41 12.19 -0.43
N PHE A 121 5.86 11.18 -1.10
CA PHE A 121 6.45 9.84 -1.13
C PHE A 121 7.84 9.83 -1.77
N ASP A 122 8.02 10.49 -2.92
CA ASP A 122 9.31 10.59 -3.61
C ASP A 122 10.35 11.35 -2.76
N ALA A 123 9.90 12.36 -2.00
CA ALA A 123 10.72 13.09 -1.05
C ALA A 123 10.99 12.34 0.27
N LYS A 124 10.44 11.13 0.45
CA LYS A 124 10.46 10.37 1.71
C LYS A 124 9.98 11.18 2.90
N TYR A 125 8.97 12.02 2.69
CA TYR A 125 8.34 12.77 3.79
C TYR A 125 7.56 11.79 4.68
N PRO A 126 7.83 11.77 6.01
CA PRO A 126 7.20 10.80 6.90
C PRO A 126 5.74 11.17 7.20
N ILE A 127 4.85 10.20 7.00
CA ILE A 127 3.44 10.19 7.40
C ILE A 127 3.24 8.90 8.19
N GLN A 128 2.90 8.99 9.48
CA GLN A 128 2.83 7.77 10.31
C GLN A 128 1.69 6.85 9.91
N ARG A 129 0.50 7.40 9.66
CA ARG A 129 -0.70 6.65 9.27
C ARG A 129 -1.53 7.46 8.30
N MET A 130 -2.23 6.76 7.41
CA MET A 130 -3.17 7.33 6.47
C MET A 130 -4.34 6.35 6.31
N LEU A 131 -5.19 6.33 7.33
CA LEU A 131 -6.38 5.48 7.44
C LEU A 131 -7.63 6.35 7.41
N LEU A 132 -8.75 5.79 6.98
CA LEU A 132 -10.04 6.49 7.10
C LEU A 132 -10.39 6.70 8.58
N PRO A 133 -10.94 7.88 8.95
CA PRO A 133 -11.38 8.12 10.33
C PRO A 133 -12.44 7.12 10.80
N ASP A 134 -13.14 6.43 9.88
CA ASP A 134 -14.11 5.39 10.18
C ASP A 134 -13.54 4.17 10.91
N VAL A 135 -12.23 3.92 10.79
CA VAL A 135 -11.47 2.93 11.59
C VAL A 135 -11.43 3.32 13.07
N TYR A 136 -11.53 4.61 13.36
CA TYR A 136 -11.55 5.20 14.70
C TYR A 136 -12.95 5.63 15.13
N ASP A 137 -14.01 5.09 14.51
CA ASP A 137 -15.40 5.48 14.78
C ASP A 137 -15.69 6.99 14.61
N ALA A 138 -14.92 7.66 13.75
CA ALA A 138 -14.93 9.12 13.55
C ALA A 138 -14.64 9.95 14.83
N ASP A 139 -13.94 9.36 15.81
CA ASP A 139 -13.45 10.03 17.01
C ASP A 139 -12.13 10.77 16.74
N ASP A 140 -12.16 12.10 16.86
CA ASP A 140 -11.00 12.96 16.56
C ASP A 140 -9.83 12.70 17.50
N GLU A 141 -10.08 12.55 18.79
CA GLU A 141 -9.03 12.41 19.79
C GLU A 141 -8.23 11.12 19.58
N THR A 142 -8.91 10.03 19.23
CA THR A 142 -8.28 8.73 18.96
C THR A 142 -7.42 8.81 17.70
N GLN A 143 -7.93 9.36 16.60
CA GLN A 143 -7.15 9.46 15.36
C GLN A 143 -5.97 10.44 15.48
N MET A 144 -6.15 11.55 16.21
CA MET A 144 -5.08 12.53 16.45
C MET A 144 -3.96 11.94 17.32
N ARG A 145 -4.33 11.21 18.37
CA ARG A 145 -3.35 10.53 19.25
C ARG A 145 -2.59 9.44 18.50
N ASP A 146 -3.21 8.82 17.51
CA ASP A 146 -2.57 7.81 16.66
C ASP A 146 -1.79 8.41 15.47
N ASN A 147 -1.67 9.75 15.40
CA ASN A 147 -0.96 10.47 14.33
C ASN A 147 -1.46 10.10 12.92
N ASN A 148 -2.79 9.97 12.78
CA ASN A 148 -3.43 9.64 11.52
C ASN A 148 -3.59 10.89 10.63
N SER A 149 -3.15 10.81 9.38
CA SER A 149 -3.40 11.83 8.36
C SER A 149 -4.69 11.50 7.60
N SER A 150 -5.73 12.29 7.82
CA SER A 150 -7.04 12.15 7.19
C SER A 150 -7.51 13.50 6.59
N CYS A 151 -8.63 13.51 5.87
CA CYS A 151 -9.13 14.73 5.22
C CYS A 151 -10.64 14.97 5.42
N PHE A 152 -11.47 13.96 5.18
CA PHE A 152 -12.93 14.13 5.24
C PHE A 152 -13.52 13.59 6.55
N CYS A 153 -14.25 14.44 7.27
CA CYS A 153 -15.13 14.07 8.37
C CYS A 153 -16.25 15.12 8.49
N TYR A 154 -17.47 14.77 8.09
CA TYR A 154 -18.62 15.67 8.14
C TYR A 154 -19.11 15.86 9.58
N ARG A 155 -19.37 17.12 9.94
CA ARG A 155 -19.96 17.51 11.23
C ARG A 155 -21.23 18.31 10.98
N ALA A 156 -22.29 17.92 11.69
CA ALA A 156 -23.59 18.56 11.65
C ALA A 156 -23.71 19.60 12.77
#